data_AF-A0A1L7D2M8-F1
#
_entry.id   AF-A0A1L7D2M8-F1
#
_cell.length_a   1.000
_cell.length_b   1.000
_cell.length_c   1.000
_cell.angle_alpha   90.00
_cell.angle_beta   90.00
_cell.angle_gamma   90.00
#
_symmetry.space_group_name_H-M   'P 1'
#
loop_
_entity.id
_entity.type
_entity.pdbx_description
1 polymer ?
#
loop_
_entity_poly.entity_id
_entity_poly.type
_entity_poly.pdbx_seq_one_letter_code
_entity_poly.pdbx_strand_id
1 'polypeptide(L)'
;MLIILPPSETKAHGGTAAPLQLTELSFPRLTPARQEIADALSSLSVDEALETLKLSEKLRPEAESNQRLFSSPTMPAIERFTGVLYDALDASSLPASARAHLAVGDALFGLIRADDLIPHYRLSGNSKLEGRTMKSRWGKLISAELNELSAAGELVVDMRSGAYQNLGKCAGAITVRVESVQKDGSRKVVSHFNKHYKGALARVLAMAEASHGGIDTIGDTAAAASRAGLQTEIRGQELVLVV
;
A
#
# COMPACT_ATOMS: atom_id res chain seq x y z
N MET A 1 11.66 3.31 -10.84
CA MET A 1 10.85 3.85 -9.71
C MET A 1 9.99 2.79 -9.01
N LEU A 2 9.69 2.97 -7.72
CA LEU A 2 8.71 2.22 -6.91
C LEU A 2 7.67 3.18 -6.28
N ILE A 3 6.38 2.92 -6.52
CA ILE A 3 5.24 3.66 -5.96
C ILE A 3 4.57 2.81 -4.88
N ILE A 4 4.53 3.32 -3.65
CA ILE A 4 3.97 2.59 -2.51
C ILE A 4 2.59 3.13 -2.16
N LEU A 5 1.57 2.32 -2.38
CA LEU A 5 0.18 2.62 -2.08
C LEU A 5 -0.17 2.24 -0.63
N PRO A 6 -1.12 2.95 0.01
CA PRO A 6 -1.75 2.44 1.22
C PRO A 6 -2.62 1.22 0.89
N PRO A 7 -2.84 0.30 1.84
CA PRO A 7 -3.76 -0.80 1.63
C PRO A 7 -5.20 -0.27 1.72
N SER A 8 -6.15 -1.17 1.45
CA SER A 8 -7.57 -0.92 1.72
C SER A 8 -8.10 -1.86 2.78
N GLU A 9 -9.01 -1.32 3.59
CA GLU A 9 -9.79 -2.08 4.56
C GLU A 9 -10.79 -3.01 3.85
N THR A 10 -11.32 -2.59 2.69
CA THR A 10 -12.17 -3.41 1.83
C THR A 10 -11.32 -4.19 0.84
N LYS A 11 -11.67 -5.47 0.64
CA LYS A 11 -10.97 -6.36 -0.27
C LYS A 11 -11.97 -7.14 -1.13
N ALA A 12 -11.57 -7.46 -2.36
CA ALA A 12 -12.30 -8.37 -3.21
C ALA A 12 -12.34 -9.76 -2.56
N HIS A 13 -13.47 -10.46 -2.71
CA HIS A 13 -13.58 -11.87 -2.33
C HIS A 13 -13.18 -12.78 -3.51
N GLY A 14 -12.94 -14.06 -3.23
CA GLY A 14 -12.53 -15.05 -4.22
C GLY A 14 -11.03 -15.06 -4.48
N GLY A 15 -10.66 -15.40 -5.71
CA GLY A 15 -9.29 -15.74 -6.12
C GLY A 15 -9.28 -17.14 -6.73
N THR A 16 -8.34 -17.38 -7.63
CA THR A 16 -8.23 -18.65 -8.37
C THR A 16 -6.81 -19.24 -8.30
N ALA A 17 -5.85 -18.48 -7.79
CA ALA A 17 -4.48 -18.93 -7.66
C ALA A 17 -4.29 -19.78 -6.40
N ALA A 18 -3.15 -20.48 -6.36
CA ALA A 18 -2.79 -21.38 -5.26
C ALA A 18 -2.79 -20.65 -3.90
N PRO A 19 -2.99 -21.37 -2.78
CA PRO A 19 -2.90 -20.77 -1.45
C PRO A 19 -1.58 -20.06 -1.18
N LEU A 20 -1.61 -19.16 -0.19
CA LEU A 20 -0.50 -18.30 0.17
C LEU A 20 0.79 -19.10 0.44
N GLN A 21 1.85 -18.75 -0.29
CA GLN A 21 3.23 -19.14 0.00
C GLN A 21 4.06 -17.91 0.32
N LEU A 22 4.38 -17.70 1.60
CA LEU A 22 5.09 -16.49 2.05
C LEU A 22 6.48 -16.31 1.43
N THR A 23 7.10 -17.41 0.99
CA THR A 23 8.39 -17.42 0.31
C THR A 23 8.33 -16.97 -1.15
N GLU A 24 7.14 -16.97 -1.77
CA GLU A 24 6.94 -16.51 -3.14
C GLU A 24 6.62 -15.01 -3.22
N LEU A 25 6.34 -14.37 -2.08
CA LEU A 25 6.09 -12.93 -2.01
C LEU A 25 7.40 -12.16 -2.24
N SER A 26 7.29 -11.02 -2.92
CA SER A 26 8.38 -10.05 -3.08
C SER A 26 8.98 -9.63 -1.74
N PHE A 27 10.19 -9.05 -1.74
CA PHE A 27 10.91 -8.60 -0.53
C PHE A 27 11.15 -9.75 0.49
N PRO A 28 11.95 -10.78 0.13
CA PRO A 28 12.10 -12.01 0.91
C PRO A 28 12.68 -11.79 2.32
N ARG A 29 13.39 -10.69 2.57
CA ARG A 29 13.87 -10.30 3.91
C ARG A 29 12.74 -10.05 4.91
N LEU A 30 11.52 -9.79 4.43
CA LEU A 30 10.35 -9.59 5.28
C LEU A 30 9.69 -10.90 5.71
N THR A 31 9.98 -12.01 5.04
CA THR A 31 9.29 -13.31 5.22
C THR A 31 9.31 -13.85 6.65
N PRO A 32 10.40 -13.76 7.43
CA PRO A 32 10.37 -14.22 8.83
C PRO A 32 9.34 -13.48 9.68
N ALA A 33 9.21 -12.16 9.50
CA ALA A 33 8.20 -11.37 10.21
C ALA A 33 6.79 -11.63 9.69
N ARG A 34 6.63 -11.89 8.38
CA ARG A 34 5.33 -12.31 7.79
C ARG A 34 4.85 -13.60 8.43
N GLN A 35 5.73 -14.59 8.58
CA GLN A 35 5.39 -15.87 9.20
C GLN A 35 4.90 -15.66 10.64
N GLU A 36 5.66 -14.90 11.45
CA GLU A 36 5.29 -14.60 12.84
C GLU A 36 3.90 -13.93 12.93
N ILE A 37 3.62 -12.95 12.07
CA ILE A 37 2.33 -12.23 12.08
C ILE A 37 1.20 -13.11 11.56
N ALA A 38 1.41 -13.87 10.49
CA ALA A 38 0.40 -14.73 9.89
C ALA A 38 0.02 -15.89 10.81
N ASP A 39 0.99 -16.49 11.50
CA ASP A 39 0.74 -17.54 12.50
C ASP A 39 -0.05 -16.98 13.68
N ALA A 40 0.40 -15.86 14.26
CA ALA A 40 -0.31 -15.22 15.37
C ALA A 40 -1.73 -14.76 15.01
N LEU A 41 -1.96 -14.37 13.74
CA LEU A 41 -3.27 -13.95 13.25
C LEU A 41 -4.20 -15.15 13.01
N SER A 42 -3.69 -16.22 12.39
CA SER A 42 -4.47 -17.40 12.04
C SER A 42 -4.76 -18.33 13.21
N SER A 43 -3.97 -18.25 14.29
CA SER A 43 -4.18 -19.03 15.52
C SER A 43 -5.33 -18.52 16.39
N LEU A 44 -5.81 -17.29 16.17
CA LEU A 44 -6.95 -16.76 16.93
C LEU A 44 -8.23 -17.52 16.58
N SER A 45 -9.02 -17.87 17.60
CA SER A 45 -10.42 -18.20 17.37
C SER A 45 -11.17 -17.00 16.76
N VAL A 46 -12.30 -17.24 16.13
CA VAL A 46 -13.08 -16.16 15.50
C VAL A 46 -13.49 -15.10 16.53
N ASP A 47 -13.90 -15.51 17.74
CA ASP A 47 -14.31 -14.57 18.79
C ASP A 47 -13.10 -13.78 19.36
N GLU A 48 -11.96 -14.44 19.57
CA GLU A 48 -10.73 -13.74 19.96
C GLU A 48 -10.25 -12.76 18.89
N ALA A 49 -10.40 -13.11 17.61
CA ALA A 49 -10.07 -12.22 16.50
C ALA A 49 -11.00 -11.00 16.46
N LEU A 50 -12.31 -11.17 16.70
CA LEU A 50 -13.26 -10.06 16.80
C LEU A 50 -12.85 -9.08 17.92
N GLU A 51 -12.50 -9.60 19.11
CA GLU A 51 -12.07 -8.78 20.23
C GLU A 51 -10.71 -8.10 19.96
N THR A 52 -9.70 -8.89 19.59
CA THR A 52 -8.30 -8.47 19.39
C THR A 52 -8.19 -7.42 18.29
N LEU A 53 -8.91 -7.62 17.18
CA LEU A 53 -8.91 -6.72 16.03
C LEU A 53 -9.98 -5.63 16.14
N LYS A 54 -10.77 -5.62 17.23
CA LYS A 54 -11.86 -4.67 17.49
C LYS A 54 -12.87 -4.62 16.35
N LEU A 55 -13.22 -5.79 15.82
CA LEU A 55 -14.19 -5.94 14.76
C LEU A 55 -15.58 -6.08 15.37
N SER A 56 -16.56 -5.39 14.80
CA SER A 56 -17.97 -5.62 15.16
C SER A 56 -18.41 -7.01 14.70
N GLU A 57 -19.45 -7.55 15.31
CA GLU A 57 -20.07 -8.83 14.92
C GLU A 57 -20.40 -8.94 13.42
N LYS A 58 -20.76 -7.82 12.76
CA LYS A 58 -21.01 -7.76 11.32
C LYS A 58 -19.80 -8.14 10.45
N LEU A 59 -18.60 -8.10 11.02
CA LEU A 59 -17.33 -8.44 10.36
C LEU A 59 -16.82 -9.82 10.81
N ARG A 60 -17.67 -10.68 11.41
CA ARG A 60 -17.32 -12.08 11.69
C ARG A 60 -16.73 -12.83 10.49
N PRO A 61 -17.25 -12.70 9.25
CA PRO A 61 -16.65 -13.34 8.08
C PRO A 61 -15.19 -12.94 7.80
N GLU A 62 -14.80 -11.73 8.21
CA GLU A 62 -13.41 -11.24 8.09
C GLU A 62 -12.49 -11.97 9.08
N ALA A 63 -12.96 -12.20 10.30
CA ALA A 63 -12.25 -12.99 11.31
C ALA A 63 -12.14 -14.47 10.90
N GLU A 64 -13.19 -15.05 10.33
CA GLU A 64 -13.16 -16.42 9.76
C GLU A 64 -12.15 -16.54 8.60
N SER A 65 -11.99 -15.48 7.81
CA SER A 65 -11.03 -15.46 6.70
C SER A 65 -9.58 -15.52 7.20
N ASN A 66 -9.27 -14.92 8.35
CA ASN A 66 -7.94 -14.97 8.96
C ASN A 66 -7.50 -16.39 9.35
N GLN A 67 -8.43 -17.29 9.68
CA GLN A 67 -8.09 -18.70 9.98
C GLN A 67 -7.72 -19.50 8.71
N ARG A 68 -8.04 -18.97 7.52
CA ARG A 68 -7.82 -19.62 6.24
C ARG A 68 -6.71 -18.98 5.40
N LEU A 69 -5.81 -18.22 6.04
CA LEU A 69 -4.70 -17.54 5.35
C LEU A 69 -3.89 -18.48 4.45
N PHE A 70 -3.57 -19.68 4.93
CA PHE A 70 -2.70 -20.64 4.23
C PHE A 70 -3.46 -21.67 3.38
N SER A 71 -4.79 -21.61 3.33
CA SER A 71 -5.62 -22.59 2.60
C SER A 71 -6.58 -21.96 1.60
N SER A 72 -6.88 -20.66 1.74
CA SER A 72 -7.77 -19.95 0.82
C SER A 72 -7.08 -19.59 -0.50
N PRO A 73 -7.84 -19.52 -1.61
CA PRO A 73 -7.31 -19.03 -2.88
C PRO A 73 -6.77 -17.60 -2.80
N THR A 74 -5.73 -17.35 -3.57
CA THR A 74 -5.10 -16.03 -3.66
C THR A 74 -5.43 -15.32 -4.97
N MET A 75 -5.13 -14.03 -5.03
CA MET A 75 -5.13 -13.20 -6.25
C MET A 75 -4.07 -12.11 -6.11
N PRO A 76 -3.67 -11.44 -7.21
CA PRO A 76 -2.73 -10.32 -7.14
C PRO A 76 -3.14 -9.26 -6.13
N ALA A 77 -2.18 -8.74 -5.35
CA ALA A 77 -2.43 -7.75 -4.31
C ALA A 77 -3.18 -6.51 -4.83
N ILE A 78 -2.83 -6.03 -6.02
CA ILE A 78 -3.47 -4.86 -6.63
C ILE A 78 -4.93 -5.09 -7.01
N GLU A 79 -5.34 -6.36 -7.20
CA GLU A 79 -6.72 -6.78 -7.47
C GLU A 79 -7.46 -7.14 -6.18
N ARG A 80 -6.73 -7.52 -5.12
CA ARG A 80 -7.30 -7.84 -3.82
C ARG A 80 -7.85 -6.60 -3.12
N PHE A 81 -7.16 -5.47 -3.16
CA PHE A 81 -7.60 -4.25 -2.47
C PHE A 81 -8.58 -3.44 -3.32
N THR A 82 -9.65 -2.94 -2.70
CA THR A 82 -10.74 -2.22 -3.41
C THR A 82 -11.04 -0.86 -2.79
N GLY A 83 -11.84 -0.04 -3.48
CA GLY A 83 -12.35 1.23 -3.00
C GLY A 83 -11.59 2.43 -3.56
N VAL A 84 -11.97 3.64 -3.12
CA VAL A 84 -11.70 4.93 -3.77
C VAL A 84 -10.31 5.12 -4.41
N LEU A 85 -9.23 4.68 -3.76
CA LEU A 85 -7.89 4.77 -4.35
C LEU A 85 -7.70 3.79 -5.51
N TYR A 86 -8.08 2.53 -5.30
CA TYR A 86 -7.94 1.44 -6.27
C TYR A 86 -8.92 1.62 -7.44
N ASP A 87 -10.10 2.19 -7.19
CA ASP A 87 -11.05 2.58 -8.24
C ASP A 87 -10.45 3.68 -9.15
N ALA A 88 -9.79 4.67 -8.56
CA ALA A 88 -9.12 5.75 -9.31
C ALA A 88 -7.83 5.31 -10.00
N LEU A 89 -7.14 4.31 -9.43
CA LEU A 89 -5.99 3.67 -10.04
C LEU A 89 -6.40 2.87 -11.29
N ASP A 90 -7.60 2.29 -11.27
CA ASP A 90 -8.15 1.41 -12.31
C ASP A 90 -7.15 0.30 -12.66
N ALA A 91 -6.78 -0.47 -11.63
CA ALA A 91 -5.65 -1.40 -11.68
C ALA A 91 -5.79 -2.49 -12.75
N SER A 92 -7.01 -2.94 -13.03
CA SER A 92 -7.28 -3.99 -14.03
C SER A 92 -6.97 -3.54 -15.46
N SER A 93 -6.92 -2.23 -15.74
CA SER A 93 -6.55 -1.70 -17.05
C SER A 93 -5.06 -1.39 -17.19
N LEU A 94 -4.26 -1.55 -16.13
CA LEU A 94 -2.82 -1.32 -16.17
C LEU A 94 -2.09 -2.50 -16.83
N PRO A 95 -1.17 -2.25 -17.79
CA PRO A 95 -0.31 -3.30 -18.31
C PRO A 95 0.68 -3.78 -17.23
N ALA A 96 1.20 -5.00 -17.40
CA ALA A 96 2.17 -5.59 -16.47
C ALA A 96 3.40 -4.69 -16.24
N SER A 97 3.87 -3.99 -17.27
CA SER A 97 4.98 -3.03 -17.15
C SER A 97 4.67 -1.87 -16.21
N ALA A 98 3.43 -1.39 -16.15
CA ALA A 98 3.02 -0.36 -15.19
C ALA A 98 2.83 -0.95 -13.79
N ARG A 99 2.23 -2.13 -13.67
CA ARG A 99 2.04 -2.84 -12.39
C ARG A 99 3.37 -3.15 -11.71
N ALA A 100 4.42 -3.40 -12.47
CA ALA A 100 5.77 -3.64 -11.94
C ALA A 100 6.29 -2.51 -11.04
N HIS A 101 5.82 -1.28 -11.22
CA HIS A 101 6.21 -0.11 -10.41
C HIS A 101 5.37 0.08 -9.15
N LEU A 102 4.35 -0.75 -8.92
CA LEU A 102 3.41 -0.61 -7.81
C LEU A 102 3.72 -1.61 -6.70
N ALA A 103 3.69 -1.10 -5.47
CA ALA A 103 3.69 -1.88 -4.25
C ALA A 103 2.64 -1.36 -3.27
N VAL A 104 2.26 -2.19 -2.30
CA VAL A 104 1.35 -1.84 -1.21
C VAL A 104 2.09 -2.01 0.11
N GLY A 105 2.06 -0.98 0.96
CA GLY A 105 2.51 -1.11 2.34
C GLY A 105 1.39 -1.65 3.22
N ASP A 106 1.54 -2.86 3.73
CA ASP A 106 0.47 -3.63 4.34
C ASP A 106 0.77 -4.01 5.80
N ALA A 107 -0.28 -4.23 6.60
CA ALA A 107 -0.14 -4.58 8.01
C ALA A 107 0.31 -6.05 8.23
N LEU A 108 -0.14 -6.97 7.39
CA LEU A 108 0.16 -8.40 7.49
C LEU A 108 1.44 -8.76 6.75
N PHE A 109 1.69 -8.13 5.60
CA PHE A 109 2.79 -8.49 4.72
C PHE A 109 3.95 -7.48 4.68
N GLY A 110 3.79 -6.32 5.31
CA GLY A 110 4.79 -5.26 5.37
C GLY A 110 4.87 -4.45 4.07
N LEU A 111 5.50 -5.02 3.05
CA LEU A 111 5.51 -4.52 1.67
C LEU A 111 5.23 -5.69 0.73
N ILE A 112 4.40 -5.48 -0.29
CA ILE A 112 4.13 -6.47 -1.35
C ILE A 112 4.04 -5.75 -2.70
N ARG A 113 4.53 -6.36 -3.78
CA ARG A 113 4.35 -5.82 -5.14
C ARG A 113 2.93 -6.10 -5.62
N ALA A 114 2.50 -5.36 -6.65
CA ALA A 114 1.14 -5.46 -7.21
C ALA A 114 0.71 -6.89 -7.57
N ASP A 115 1.66 -7.71 -8.01
CA ASP A 115 1.41 -9.06 -8.52
C ASP A 115 1.70 -10.16 -7.49
N ASP A 116 2.12 -9.79 -6.28
CA ASP A 116 2.23 -10.75 -5.17
C ASP A 116 0.83 -11.33 -4.88
N LEU A 117 0.75 -12.66 -4.79
CA LEU A 117 -0.49 -13.38 -4.59
C LEU A 117 -0.87 -13.43 -3.10
N ILE A 118 -2.00 -12.82 -2.75
CA ILE A 118 -2.46 -12.73 -1.36
C ILE A 118 -3.88 -13.26 -1.13
N PRO A 119 -4.15 -13.88 0.03
CA PRO A 119 -5.49 -14.35 0.39
C PRO A 119 -6.38 -13.17 0.77
N HIS A 120 -7.66 -13.46 1.03
CA HIS A 120 -8.54 -12.51 1.70
C HIS A 120 -8.29 -12.57 3.22
N TYR A 121 -8.14 -11.41 3.86
CA TYR A 121 -7.84 -11.31 5.30
C TYR A 121 -8.19 -9.94 5.86
N ARG A 122 -8.16 -9.84 7.20
CA ARG A 122 -8.40 -8.62 7.96
C ARG A 122 -7.33 -8.40 9.01
N LEU A 123 -6.50 -7.39 8.77
CA LEU A 123 -5.55 -6.85 9.74
C LEU A 123 -5.28 -5.38 9.40
N SER A 124 -5.34 -4.49 10.39
CA SER A 124 -5.09 -3.05 10.20
C SER A 124 -3.73 -2.66 10.79
N GLY A 125 -3.11 -1.60 10.26
CA GLY A 125 -1.77 -1.16 10.71
C GLY A 125 -1.68 -0.74 12.19
N ASN A 126 -2.81 -0.47 12.85
CA ASN A 126 -2.87 -0.13 14.28
C ASN A 126 -3.21 -1.33 15.18
N SER A 127 -3.41 -2.51 14.61
CA SER A 127 -3.72 -3.73 15.36
C SER A 127 -2.54 -4.16 16.23
N LYS A 128 -2.86 -4.95 17.26
CA LYS A 128 -1.87 -5.64 18.10
C LYS A 128 -2.17 -7.13 18.06
N LEU A 129 -1.12 -7.93 17.92
CA LEU A 129 -1.18 -9.38 18.06
C LEU A 129 -0.20 -9.75 19.17
N GLU A 130 -0.63 -10.58 20.12
CA GLU A 130 0.18 -11.00 21.28
C GLU A 130 0.79 -9.81 22.04
N GLY A 131 0.01 -8.73 22.20
CA GLY A 131 0.45 -7.50 22.87
C GLY A 131 1.42 -6.60 22.07
N ARG A 132 1.98 -7.07 20.95
CA ARG A 132 2.92 -6.31 20.10
C ARG A 132 2.18 -5.55 19.00
N THR A 133 2.56 -4.29 18.78
CA THR A 133 2.02 -3.46 17.69
C THR A 133 2.62 -3.84 16.34
N MET A 134 1.90 -3.62 15.24
CA MET A 134 2.47 -3.82 13.90
C MET A 134 3.71 -2.96 13.67
N LYS A 135 3.76 -1.74 14.22
CA LYS A 135 4.96 -0.89 14.19
C LYS A 135 6.17 -1.56 14.85
N SER A 136 6.02 -2.25 15.98
CA SER A 136 7.15 -2.92 16.63
C SER A 136 7.57 -4.20 15.92
N ARG A 137 6.64 -4.84 15.20
CA ARG A 137 6.93 -6.00 14.36
C ARG A 137 7.66 -5.61 13.06
N TRP A 138 7.25 -4.51 12.41
CA TRP A 138 7.79 -4.09 11.10
C TRP A 138 8.93 -3.06 11.14
N GLY A 139 8.92 -2.13 12.10
CA GLY A 139 9.60 -0.83 12.07
C GLY A 139 10.93 -0.76 11.33
N LYS A 140 11.90 -1.59 11.73
CA LYS A 140 13.25 -1.58 11.15
C LYS A 140 13.34 -2.35 9.83
N LEU A 141 12.54 -3.38 9.63
CA LEU A 141 12.58 -4.27 8.47
C LEU A 141 12.13 -3.55 7.20
N ILE A 142 10.96 -2.91 7.25
CA ILE A 142 10.43 -2.14 6.10
C ILE A 142 11.37 -0.97 5.78
N SER A 143 11.87 -0.27 6.80
CA SER A 143 12.78 0.86 6.60
C SER A 143 14.10 0.42 5.95
N ALA A 144 14.66 -0.73 6.37
CA ALA A 144 15.88 -1.28 5.78
C ALA A 144 15.66 -1.63 4.30
N GLU A 145 14.56 -2.31 3.98
CA GLU A 145 14.21 -2.67 2.60
C GLU A 145 14.11 -1.44 1.70
N LEU A 146 13.34 -0.43 2.11
CA LEU A 146 13.13 0.77 1.30
C LEU A 146 14.39 1.61 1.13
N ASN A 147 15.20 1.74 2.20
CA ASN A 147 16.45 2.49 2.11
C ASN A 147 17.48 1.78 1.24
N GLU A 148 17.49 0.44 1.19
CA GLU A 148 18.37 -0.31 0.28
C GLU A 148 17.98 -0.10 -1.18
N LEU A 149 16.69 -0.17 -1.51
CA LEU A 149 16.19 0.14 -2.86
C LEU A 149 16.56 1.57 -3.27
N SER A 150 16.34 2.53 -2.36
CA SER A 150 16.70 3.93 -2.59
C SER A 150 18.20 4.13 -2.77
N ALA A 151 19.04 3.44 -1.98
CA ALA A 151 20.50 3.49 -2.12
C ALA A 151 20.99 2.84 -3.43
N ALA A 152 20.24 1.88 -3.97
CA ALA A 152 20.47 1.30 -5.29
C ALA A 152 19.99 2.19 -6.45
N GLY A 153 19.48 3.39 -6.17
CA GLY A 153 19.02 4.35 -7.17
C GLY A 153 17.54 4.22 -7.55
N GLU A 154 16.76 3.36 -6.88
CA GLU A 154 15.33 3.27 -7.13
C GLU A 154 14.60 4.44 -6.46
N LEU A 155 13.98 5.32 -7.26
CA LEU A 155 13.13 6.39 -6.72
C LEU A 155 11.92 5.81 -6.00
N VAL A 156 11.71 6.18 -4.74
CA VAL A 156 10.55 5.74 -3.93
C VAL A 156 9.54 6.88 -3.81
N VAL A 157 8.30 6.63 -4.25
CA VAL A 157 7.15 7.52 -4.06
C VAL A 157 6.21 6.90 -3.03
N ASP A 158 6.22 7.41 -1.80
CA ASP A 158 5.44 6.88 -0.68
C ASP A 158 4.10 7.61 -0.54
N MET A 159 3.04 6.97 -1.05
CA MET A 159 1.67 7.47 -0.98
C MET A 159 0.88 6.95 0.22
N ARG A 160 1.49 6.13 1.09
CA ARG A 160 0.83 5.54 2.25
C ARG A 160 0.31 6.62 3.19
N SER A 161 -0.72 6.29 3.98
CA SER A 161 -1.14 7.16 5.09
C SER A 161 -0.09 7.14 6.20
N GLY A 162 -0.10 8.17 7.06
CA GLY A 162 0.88 8.26 8.16
C GLY A 162 0.90 7.03 9.07
N ALA A 163 -0.24 6.37 9.29
CA ALA A 163 -0.31 5.12 10.06
C ALA A 163 0.53 4.00 9.43
N TYR A 164 0.49 3.85 8.10
CA TYR A 164 1.26 2.84 7.37
C TYR A 164 2.71 3.26 7.12
N GLN A 165 2.99 4.55 6.90
CA GLN A 165 4.37 5.07 6.88
C GLN A 165 5.09 4.83 8.22
N ASN A 166 4.35 4.86 9.33
CA ASN A 166 4.90 4.58 10.65
C ASN A 166 5.26 3.11 10.89
N LEU A 167 4.88 2.19 9.99
CA LEU A 167 5.37 0.80 10.00
C LEU A 167 6.81 0.69 9.49
N GLY A 168 7.30 1.69 8.76
CA GLY A 168 8.69 1.80 8.33
C GLY A 168 8.85 2.92 7.30
N LYS A 169 9.79 3.83 7.55
CA LYS A 169 10.00 5.04 6.74
C LYS A 169 11.19 4.87 5.81
N CYS A 170 11.08 5.46 4.62
CA CYS A 170 12.20 5.66 3.71
C CYS A 170 12.68 7.11 3.83
N ALA A 171 13.96 7.32 4.13
CA ALA A 171 14.47 8.67 4.42
C ALA A 171 14.44 9.61 3.19
N GLY A 172 14.64 9.05 1.99
CA GLY A 172 14.67 9.78 0.73
C GLY A 172 13.40 9.67 -0.11
N ALA A 173 12.31 9.11 0.43
CA ALA A 173 11.09 8.95 -0.34
C ALA A 173 10.38 10.28 -0.60
N ILE A 174 9.82 10.40 -1.81
CA ILE A 174 8.87 11.46 -2.14
C ILE A 174 7.55 11.13 -1.43
N THR A 175 7.05 12.05 -0.61
CA THR A 175 5.70 11.91 -0.04
C THR A 175 4.68 12.69 -0.85
N VAL A 176 3.46 12.18 -0.93
CA VAL A 176 2.37 12.87 -1.65
C VAL A 176 1.35 13.46 -0.69
N ARG A 177 1.10 14.76 -0.85
CA ARG A 177 0.05 15.51 -0.15
C ARG A 177 -0.94 16.08 -1.14
N VAL A 178 -2.21 16.14 -0.77
CA VAL A 178 -3.28 16.70 -1.60
C VAL A 178 -3.90 17.89 -0.89
N GLU A 179 -3.90 19.04 -1.54
CA GLU A 179 -4.46 20.29 -1.05
C GLU A 179 -5.49 20.85 -2.03
N SER A 180 -6.62 21.34 -1.51
CA SER A 180 -7.59 22.08 -2.32
C SER A 180 -7.45 23.58 -2.17
N VAL A 181 -7.66 24.30 -3.28
CA VAL A 181 -7.81 25.77 -3.28
C VAL A 181 -9.18 26.13 -2.70
N GLN A 182 -9.20 26.90 -1.61
CA GLN A 182 -10.43 27.46 -1.08
C GLN A 182 -10.84 28.72 -1.86
N LYS A 183 -12.10 29.17 -1.71
CA LYS A 183 -12.60 30.37 -2.40
C LYS A 183 -11.81 31.64 -2.07
N ASP A 184 -11.18 31.70 -0.91
CA ASP A 184 -10.32 32.81 -0.47
C ASP A 184 -8.85 32.67 -0.91
N GLY A 185 -8.54 31.65 -1.72
CA GLY A 185 -7.19 31.34 -2.19
C GLY A 185 -6.34 30.53 -1.20
N SER A 186 -6.83 30.25 0.01
CA SER A 186 -6.09 29.46 1.00
C SER A 186 -6.01 27.98 0.61
N ARG A 187 -5.03 27.26 1.18
CA ARG A 187 -4.81 25.82 0.97
C ARG A 187 -5.38 25.01 2.13
N LYS A 188 -6.14 23.95 1.84
CA LYS A 188 -6.60 23.00 2.86
C LYS A 188 -6.32 21.57 2.43
N VAL A 189 -5.87 20.73 3.36
CA VAL A 189 -5.69 19.30 3.10
C VAL A 189 -7.03 18.66 2.74
N VAL A 190 -7.06 17.96 1.61
CA VAL A 190 -8.22 17.17 1.22
C VAL A 190 -8.28 15.92 2.10
N SER A 191 -9.40 15.67 2.76
CA SER A 191 -9.59 14.46 3.58
C SER A 191 -10.39 13.38 2.85
N HIS A 192 -11.53 13.74 2.26
CA HIS A 192 -12.46 12.79 1.65
C HIS A 192 -11.95 12.22 0.32
N PHE A 193 -11.46 13.08 -0.59
CA PHE A 193 -10.99 12.69 -1.92
C PHE A 193 -9.48 12.43 -2.02
N ASN A 194 -8.74 12.48 -0.91
CA ASN A 194 -7.29 12.25 -0.90
C ASN A 194 -6.89 10.92 -1.54
N LYS A 195 -7.66 9.86 -1.26
CA LYS A 195 -7.47 8.53 -1.83
C LYS A 195 -7.64 8.53 -3.35
N HIS A 196 -8.65 9.23 -3.85
CA HIS A 196 -8.94 9.33 -5.28
C HIS A 196 -7.77 9.97 -6.02
N TYR A 197 -7.32 11.15 -5.58
CA TYR A 197 -6.21 11.87 -6.22
C TYR A 197 -4.88 11.12 -6.14
N LYS A 198 -4.61 10.39 -5.05
CA LYS A 198 -3.45 9.52 -4.95
C LYS A 198 -3.53 8.32 -5.91
N GLY A 199 -4.71 7.73 -6.07
CA GLY A 199 -4.92 6.66 -7.07
C GLY A 199 -4.70 7.14 -8.50
N ALA A 200 -5.28 8.30 -8.84
CA ALA A 200 -5.09 8.93 -10.14
C ALA A 200 -3.62 9.28 -10.42
N LEU A 201 -2.91 9.86 -9.44
CA LEU A 201 -1.47 10.13 -9.59
C LEU A 201 -0.65 8.85 -9.74
N ALA A 202 -0.92 7.82 -8.93
CA ALA A 202 -0.22 6.54 -9.03
C ALA A 202 -0.38 5.91 -10.42
N ARG A 203 -1.59 5.97 -10.99
CA ARG A 203 -1.86 5.54 -12.37
C ARG A 203 -0.99 6.30 -13.37
N VAL A 204 -1.00 7.63 -13.30
CA VAL A 204 -0.22 8.50 -14.20
C VAL A 204 1.26 8.16 -14.14
N LEU A 205 1.83 8.05 -12.93
CA LEU A 205 3.25 7.78 -12.74
C LEU A 205 3.63 6.38 -13.23
N ALA A 206 2.83 5.36 -12.88
CA ALA A 206 3.08 3.98 -13.31
C ALA A 206 3.03 3.84 -14.85
N MET A 207 2.04 4.47 -15.50
CA MET A 207 1.91 4.46 -16.95
C MET A 207 3.03 5.24 -17.66
N ALA A 208 3.43 6.39 -17.11
CA ALA A 208 4.49 7.21 -17.66
C ALA A 208 5.84 6.49 -17.61
N GLU A 209 6.17 5.89 -16.47
CA GLU A 209 7.41 5.11 -16.27
C GLU A 209 7.43 3.89 -17.20
N ALA A 210 6.31 3.16 -17.31
CA ALA A 210 6.22 2.00 -18.20
C ALA A 210 6.38 2.34 -19.68
N SER A 211 5.99 3.56 -20.09
CA SER A 211 5.99 3.96 -21.49
C SER A 211 7.29 4.66 -21.93
N HIS A 212 7.91 5.43 -21.04
CA HIS A 212 9.04 6.31 -21.39
C HIS A 212 10.23 6.19 -20.42
N GLY A 213 10.05 5.55 -19.27
CA GLY A 213 11.03 5.57 -18.17
C GLY A 213 11.39 6.99 -17.71
N GLY A 214 12.53 7.10 -17.02
CA GLY A 214 13.18 8.37 -16.69
C GLY A 214 12.50 9.18 -15.60
N ILE A 215 11.65 8.58 -14.77
CA ILE A 215 11.16 9.22 -13.55
C ILE A 215 12.11 8.90 -12.40
N ASP A 216 13.20 9.67 -12.34
CA ASP A 216 14.30 9.44 -11.39
C ASP A 216 14.35 10.48 -10.27
N THR A 217 13.65 11.60 -10.43
CA THR A 217 13.60 12.68 -9.44
C THR A 217 12.18 13.14 -9.10
N ILE A 218 12.06 13.94 -8.04
CA ILE A 218 10.80 14.63 -7.72
C ILE A 218 10.40 15.63 -8.81
N GLY A 219 11.36 16.20 -9.53
CA GLY A 219 11.12 17.05 -10.70
C GLY A 219 10.47 16.27 -11.84
N ASP A 220 10.99 15.09 -12.15
CA ASP A 220 10.42 14.22 -13.19
C ASP A 220 9.03 13.72 -12.80
N THR A 221 8.83 13.43 -11.51
CA THR A 221 7.53 13.03 -10.95
C THR A 221 6.50 14.16 -11.14
N ALA A 222 6.85 15.39 -10.79
CA ALA A 222 6.01 16.57 -10.99
C ALA A 222 5.73 16.85 -12.48
N ALA A 223 6.75 16.69 -13.34
CA ALA A 223 6.61 16.88 -14.77
C ALA A 223 5.69 15.83 -15.41
N ALA A 224 5.79 14.56 -14.97
CA ALA A 224 4.89 13.49 -15.41
C ALA A 224 3.44 13.75 -15.00
N ALA A 225 3.22 14.19 -13.75
CA ALA A 225 1.90 14.59 -13.27
C ALA A 225 1.33 15.78 -14.08
N SER A 226 2.16 16.80 -14.34
CA SER A 226 1.77 17.99 -15.10
C SER A 226 1.40 17.67 -16.55
N ARG A 227 2.12 16.77 -17.22
CA ARG A 227 1.78 16.29 -18.58
C ARG A 227 0.42 15.60 -18.63
N ALA A 228 -0.02 15.00 -17.53
CA ALA A 228 -1.34 14.40 -17.40
C ALA A 228 -2.43 15.38 -16.91
N GLY A 229 -2.12 16.68 -16.82
CA GLY A 229 -3.06 17.72 -16.41
C GLY A 229 -3.24 17.86 -14.89
N LEU A 230 -2.42 17.19 -14.07
CA LEU A 230 -2.43 17.36 -12.62
C LEU A 230 -1.59 18.58 -12.23
N GLN A 231 -2.12 19.45 -11.38
CA GLN A 231 -1.35 20.57 -10.84
C GLN A 231 -0.50 20.10 -9.66
N THR A 232 0.81 20.37 -9.71
CA THR A 232 1.75 19.97 -8.65
C THR A 232 2.63 21.12 -8.20
N GLU A 233 2.94 21.15 -6.91
CA GLU A 233 4.01 21.97 -6.32
C GLU A 233 5.02 21.05 -5.60
N ILE A 234 6.29 21.43 -5.59
CA ILE A 234 7.34 20.72 -4.87
C ILE A 234 7.66 21.48 -3.58
N ARG A 235 7.62 20.79 -2.44
CA ARG A 235 7.98 21.34 -1.12
C ARG A 235 8.98 20.40 -0.43
N GLY A 236 10.27 20.58 -0.74
CA GLY A 236 11.31 19.66 -0.28
C GLY A 236 11.14 18.29 -0.94
N GLN A 237 10.90 17.24 -0.14
CA GLN A 237 10.58 15.89 -0.62
C GLN A 237 9.07 15.61 -0.70
N GLU A 238 8.23 16.64 -0.51
CA GLU A 238 6.79 16.50 -0.65
C GLU A 238 6.33 16.99 -2.03
N LEU A 239 5.66 16.11 -2.77
CA LEU A 239 4.89 16.47 -3.97
C LEU A 239 3.46 16.82 -3.54
N VAL A 240 3.09 18.08 -3.71
CA VAL A 240 1.75 18.58 -3.37
C VAL A 240 0.90 18.60 -4.63
N LEU A 241 -0.12 17.75 -4.68
CA LEU A 241 -1.20 17.82 -5.66
C LEU A 241 -2.17 18.93 -5.27
N VAL A 242 -2.41 19.83 -6.20
CA VAL A 242 -3.32 20.97 -6.07
C VAL A 242 -4.60 20.67 -6.82
N VAL A 243 -5.74 20.75 -6.13
CA VAL A 243 -7.07 20.43 -6.67
C VAL A 243 -8.13 21.48 -6.34
#